data_AF-A0A6L5ZL68-F1
#
_entry.id   AF-A0A6L5ZL68-F1
#
_cell.length_a   1.000
_cell.length_b   1.000
_cell.length_c   1.000
_cell.angle_alpha   90.00
_cell.angle_beta   90.00
_cell.angle_gamma   90.00
#
_symmetry.space_group_name_H-M   'P 1'
#
loop_
_entity.id
_entity.type
_entity.pdbx_description
1 polymer ?
#
loop_
_entity_poly.entity_id
_entity_poly.type
_entity_poly.pdbx_seq_one_letter_code
_entity_poly.pdbx_strand_id
1 'polypeptide(L)' 'MLEEALAHLVRGIVDHPGDVFVSEREQRRGKCLDVRVHPEDMGRVIGRAGRTA' A
#
# COMPACT_ATOMS: atom_id res chain seq x y z
N MET A 1 1.67 0.21 -14.50
CA MET A 1 0.38 0.94 -14.47
C MET A 1 -0.32 0.83 -13.12
N LEU A 2 -0.80 -0.35 -12.68
CA LEU A 2 -1.57 -0.45 -11.42
C LEU A 2 -0.71 -0.28 -10.16
N GLU A 3 0.51 -0.83 -10.16
CA GLU A 3 1.49 -0.65 -9.08
C GLU A 3 1.84 0.82 -8.85
N GLU A 4 2.09 1.57 -9.94
CA GLU A 4 2.45 2.99 -9.89
C GLU A 4 1.30 3.85 -9.37
N ALA A 5 0.07 3.55 -9.81
CA ALA A 5 -1.12 4.24 -9.33
C ALA A 5 -1.34 3.99 -7.82
N LEU A 6 -1.21 2.75 -7.37
CA LEU A 6 -1.33 2.40 -5.96
C LEU A 6 -0.22 3.05 -5.12
N ALA A 7 1.02 3.02 -5.61
CA ALA A 7 2.15 3.68 -4.95
C ALA A 7 1.92 5.19 -4.81
N HIS A 8 1.40 5.85 -5.85
CA HIS A 8 1.09 7.28 -5.80
C HIS A 8 0.00 7.60 -4.77
N LEU A 9 -1.07 6.80 -4.73
CA LEU A 9 -2.16 6.98 -3.76
C LEU A 9 -1.65 6.80 -2.32
N VAL A 10 -0.95 5.72 -2.04
CA VAL A 10 -0.44 5.42 -0.68
C VAL A 10 0.55 6.48 -0.23
N ARG A 11 1.42 6.98 -1.11
CA ARG A 11 2.35 8.07 -0.81
C ARG A 11 1.67 9.38 -0.41
N GLY A 12 0.44 9.63 -0.87
CA GLY A 12 -0.35 10.79 -0.45
C GLY A 12 -1.03 10.64 0.91
N ILE A 13 -1.11 9.40 1.43
CA ILE A 13 -1.75 9.10 2.70
C ILE A 13 -0.73 9.16 3.85
N VAL A 14 0.45 8.57 3.65
CA VAL A 14 1.46 8.31 4.69
C VAL A 14 2.38 9.50 5.01
N ASP A 15 3.00 9.50 6.19
CA ASP A 15 3.99 10.50 6.58
C ASP A 15 5.41 10.15 6.07
N HIS A 16 5.69 8.87 5.78
CA HIS A 16 6.97 8.40 5.21
C HIS A 16 6.79 7.93 3.74
N PRO A 17 6.66 8.83 2.76
CA PRO A 17 6.40 8.46 1.36
C PRO A 17 7.58 7.74 0.67
N GLY A 18 8.80 7.88 1.21
CA GLY A 18 9.99 7.17 0.73
C GLY A 18 9.98 5.68 1.04
N ASP A 19 9.20 5.27 2.04
CA ASP A 19 9.14 3.89 2.54
C ASP A 19 7.95 3.10 1.96
N VAL A 20 7.35 3.61 0.88
CA VAL A 20 6.26 2.95 0.17
C VAL A 20 6.80 2.09 -0.97
N PHE A 21 6.66 0.78 -0.83
CA PHE A 21 7.05 -0.21 -1.84
C PHE A 21 5.83 -1.01 -2.26
N VAL A 22 5.59 -1.11 -3.57
CA VAL A 22 4.52 -1.91 -4.17
C VAL A 22 5.17 -2.97 -5.06
N SER A 23 4.72 -4.21 -4.94
CA SER A 23 5.16 -5.31 -5.79
C SER A 23 3.99 -6.18 -6.21
N GLU A 24 3.92 -6.53 -7.49
CA GLU A 24 2.99 -7.52 -8.00
C GLU A 24 3.51 -8.95 -7.82
N ARG A 25 2.61 -9.84 -7.38
CA ARG A 25 2.82 -11.29 -7.35
C ARG A 25 1.70 -12.00 -8.10
N GLU A 26 2.07 -12.91 -8.98
CA GLU A 26 1.12 -13.83 -9.59
C GLU A 26 0.65 -14.86 -8.56
N GLN A 27 -0.66 -15.06 -8.49
CA GLN A 27 -1.30 -16.06 -7.68
C GLN A 27 -2.20 -16.95 -8.55
N ARG A 28 -2.57 -18.12 -8.01
CA ARG A 28 -3.45 -19.09 -8.69
C ARG A 28 -4.80 -18.50 -9.15
N ARG A 29 -5.25 -17.39 -8.53
CA ARG A 29 -6.50 -16.69 -8.87
C ARG A 29 -6.25 -15.24 -9.33
N GLY A 30 -5.17 -15.00 -10.05
CA GLY A 30 -4.88 -13.70 -10.65
C GLY A 30 -3.72 -12.97 -9.97
N LYS A 31 -3.68 -11.65 -10.14
CA LYS A 31 -2.57 -10.80 -9.68
C LYS A 31 -2.86 -10.26 -8.29
N CYS A 32 -1.87 -10.26 -7.42
CA CYS A 32 -1.93 -9.69 -6.08
C CYS A 32 -0.89 -8.58 -5.96
N LEU A 33 -1.27 -7.43 -5.40
CA LEU A 33 -0.36 -6.34 -5.12
C LEU A 33 -0.02 -6.33 -3.63
N ASP A 34 1.25 -6.54 -3.31
CA ASP A 34 1.78 -6.39 -1.96
C ASP A 34 2.21 -4.94 -1.76
N VAL A 35 1.74 -4.31 -0.68
CA VAL A 35 2.15 -2.96 -0.27
C VAL A 35 2.92 -3.07 1.04
N ARG A 36 4.13 -2.51 1.07
CA ARG A 36 4.93 -2.32 2.28
C ARG A 36 5.07 -0.84 2.55
N VAL A 37 4.87 -0.47 3.81
CA VAL A 37 4.97 0.90 4.33
C VAL A 37 5.74 0.92 5.64
N HIS A 38 6.15 2.10 6.07
CA HIS A 38 6.75 2.30 7.38
C HIS A 38 5.79 1.83 8.49
N PRO A 39 6.27 1.19 9.58
CA PRO A 39 5.41 0.65 10.63
C PRO A 39 4.48 1.70 11.27
N GLU A 40 4.94 2.94 11.39
CA GLU A 40 4.15 4.05 11.96
C GLU A 40 2.99 4.48 11.04
N ASP A 41 3.12 4.25 9.73
CA ASP A 41 2.10 4.59 8.74
C ASP A 41 1.06 3.49 8.54
N MET A 42 1.34 2.28 9.03
CA MET A 42 0.47 1.11 8.84
C MET A 42 -0.97 1.39 9.30
N GLY A 43 -1.13 2.01 10.48
CA GLY A 43 -2.45 2.35 11.04
C GLY A 43 -3.21 3.36 10.21
N ARG A 44 -2.51 4.21 9.44
CA ARG A 44 -3.12 5.19 8.55
C ARG A 44 -3.57 4.53 7.25
N VAL A 45 -2.79 3.61 6.72
CA VAL A 45 -3.12 2.87 5.49
C VAL A 45 -4.32 1.94 5.69
N ILE A 46 -4.41 1.25 6.83
CA ILE A 46 -5.51 0.29 7.09
C ILE A 46 -6.72 0.94 7.81
N GLY A 47 -6.55 2.15 8.33
CA GLY A 47 -7.54 2.85 9.16
C GLY A 47 -7.69 2.29 10.59
N ARG A 48 -8.33 3.05 11.49
CA ARG A 48 -8.63 2.60 12.86
C ARG A 48 -9.65 1.45 12.81
N ALA A 49 -9.22 0.24 13.16
CA ALA A 49 -9.95 -1.04 13.10
C ALA A 49 -10.05 -1.72 11.71
N GLY A 50 -9.12 -1.45 10.78
CA GLY A 50 -9.12 -2.11 9.47
C GLY A 50 -10.25 -1.67 8.54
N ARG A 51 -10.94 -0.57 8.89
CA ARG A 51 -11.92 0.11 8.04
C ARG A 51 -11.16 1.20 7.30
N THR A 52 -10.72 0.86 6.10
CA THR A 52 -9.78 1.64 5.28
C THR A 52 -10.34 3.01 4.88
N ALA A 53 -9.43 3.97 4.75
CA ALA A 53 -9.62 5.29 4.14
C ALA A 53 -9.79 5.21 2.61
#